data_AF-A0A852CRB5-F1
#
_entry.id   AF-A0A852CRB5-F1
#
_cell.length_a   1.000
_cell.length_b   1.000
_cell.length_c   1.000
_cell.angle_alpha   90.00
_cell.angle_beta   90.00
_cell.angle_gamma   90.00
#
_symmetry.space_group_name_H-M   'P 1'
#
loop_
_entity.id
_entity.type
_entity.pdbx_description
1 polymer ?
#
loop_
_entity_poly.entity_id
_entity_poly.type
_entity_poly.pdbx_seq_one_letter_code
_entity_poly.pdbx_strand_id
1 'polypeptide(L)'
;MKGFLSFTVLALLLLLPSPQAVYVQDGDLKFSLESVKKLKELMDEKRQINPRMLVSVSGSSPCSDKDLPEELLPVCKREDAPKIFERLSM
;
A
#
# COMPACT_ATOMS: atom_id res chain seq x y z
N MET A 1 -39.26 22.12 15.59
CA MET A 1 -38.14 22.56 14.72
C MET A 1 -36.77 22.00 15.13
N LYS A 2 -36.37 22.05 16.42
CA LYS A 2 -35.07 21.50 16.88
C LYS A 2 -34.87 19.98 16.67
N GLY A 3 -35.91 19.17 16.84
CA GLY A 3 -35.82 17.71 16.66
C GLY A 3 -35.53 17.30 15.21
N PHE A 4 -36.14 17.97 14.23
CA PHE A 4 -35.91 17.69 12.81
C PHE A 4 -34.45 17.95 12.39
N LEU A 5 -33.86 19.04 12.89
CA LEU A 5 -32.45 19.34 12.65
C LEU A 5 -31.51 18.27 13.23
N SER A 6 -31.85 17.73 14.41
CA SER A 6 -31.08 16.66 15.05
C SER A 6 -31.12 15.36 14.24
N PHE A 7 -32.30 14.98 13.73
CA PHE A 7 -32.44 13.79 12.89
C PHE A 7 -31.71 13.92 11.56
N THR A 8 -31.77 15.10 10.92
CA THR A 8 -31.05 15.33 9.67
C THR A 8 -29.53 15.26 9.85
N VAL A 9 -29.01 15.79 10.97
CA VAL A 9 -27.57 15.73 11.27
C VAL A 9 -27.13 14.29 11.54
N LEU A 10 -27.91 13.52 12.29
CA LEU A 10 -27.59 12.11 12.58
C LEU A 10 -27.63 11.24 11.33
N ALA A 11 -28.63 11.43 10.46
CA ALA A 11 -28.72 10.73 9.18
C ALA A 11 -27.53 11.06 8.26
N LEU A 12 -27.07 12.31 8.25
CA LEU A 12 -25.92 12.74 7.46
C LEU A 12 -24.61 12.11 7.95
N LEU A 13 -24.43 11.99 9.27
CA LEU A 13 -23.27 11.34 9.89
C LEU A 13 -23.18 9.84 9.55
N LEU A 14 -24.33 9.15 9.48
CA LEU A 14 -24.39 7.72 9.14
C LEU A 14 -24.09 7.44 7.66
N LEU A 15 -24.22 8.45 6.79
CA LEU A 15 -23.91 8.35 5.37
C LEU A 15 -22.43 8.63 5.05
N LEU A 16 -21.63 9.04 6.04
CA LEU A 16 -20.20 9.28 5.83
C LEU A 16 -19.49 7.95 5.55
N PRO A 17 -18.67 7.86 4.48
CA PRO A 17 -17.84 6.70 4.25
C PRO A 17 -16.93 6.48 5.45
N SER A 18 -17.05 5.32 6.10
CA SER A 18 -16.09 4.92 7.12
C SER A 18 -14.74 4.67 6.44
N PRO A 19 -13.65 5.38 6.81
CA PRO A 19 -12.33 5.00 6.36
C PRO A 19 -11.97 3.69 7.08
N GLN A 20 -12.31 2.56 6.46
CA GLN A 20 -11.84 1.27 6.94
C GLN A 20 -10.37 1.16 6.56
N ALA A 21 -9.50 1.52 7.51
CA ALA A 21 -8.08 1.26 7.40
C ALA A 21 -7.86 -0.26 7.45
N VAL A 22 -7.68 -0.86 6.28
CA VAL A 22 -7.33 -2.27 6.14
C VAL A 22 -5.81 -2.39 6.19
N TYR A 23 -5.33 -3.35 6.96
CA TYR A 23 -3.90 -3.64 7.08
C TYR A 23 -3.58 -5.00 6.48
N VAL A 24 -2.43 -5.08 5.83
CA VAL A 24 -1.83 -6.31 5.33
C VAL A 24 -0.75 -6.72 6.31
N GLN A 25 -0.74 -8.00 6.69
CA GLN A 25 0.26 -8.56 7.59
C GLN A 25 1.13 -9.58 6.85
N ASP A 26 2.45 -9.41 6.92
CA ASP A 26 3.45 -10.35 6.42
C ASP A 26 4.39 -10.72 7.58
N GLY A 27 4.12 -11.86 8.22
CA GLY A 27 4.81 -12.27 9.44
C GLY A 27 4.61 -11.26 10.58
N ASP A 28 5.71 -10.66 11.03
CA ASP A 28 5.78 -9.64 12.06
C ASP A 28 5.56 -8.20 11.54
N LEU A 29 5.50 -8.03 10.22
CA LEU A 29 5.34 -6.74 9.57
C LEU A 29 3.86 -6.45 9.28
N LYS A 30 3.47 -5.19 9.47
CA LYS A 30 2.10 -4.72 9.16
C LYS A 30 2.18 -3.42 8.36
N PHE A 31 1.39 -3.36 7.30
CA PHE A 31 1.35 -2.24 6.37
C PHE A 31 -0.10 -1.83 6.11
N SER A 32 -0.35 -0.56 5.85
CA SER A 32 -1.64 -0.13 5.30
C SER A 32 -1.82 -0.69 3.90
N LEU A 33 -3.05 -1.09 3.55
CA LEU A 33 -3.38 -1.54 2.20
C LEU A 33 -3.06 -0.47 1.15
N GLU A 34 -3.17 0.80 1.53
CA GLU A 34 -2.80 1.95 0.70
C GLU A 34 -1.31 1.96 0.35
N SER A 35 -0.43 1.72 1.33
CA SER A 35 1.03 1.59 1.09
C SER A 35 1.35 0.41 0.19
N VAL A 36 0.70 -0.75 0.41
CA VAL A 36 0.90 -1.94 -0.43
C VAL A 36 0.42 -1.70 -1.86
N LYS A 37 -0.69 -0.97 -2.05
CA LYS A 37 -1.18 -0.61 -3.37
C LYS A 37 -0.20 0.30 -4.12
N LYS A 38 0.35 1.32 -3.46
CA LYS A 38 1.38 2.20 -4.05
C LYS A 38 2.64 1.42 -4.43
N LEU A 39 3.07 0.49 -3.59
CA LEU A 39 4.19 -0.41 -3.91
C LEU A 39 3.91 -1.20 -5.19
N LYS A 40 2.70 -1.76 -5.34
CA LYS A 40 2.32 -2.51 -6.54
C LYS A 40 2.40 -1.63 -7.80
N GLU A 41 1.85 -0.42 -7.74
CA GLU A 41 1.90 0.55 -8.84
C GLU A 41 3.34 0.86 -9.26
N LEU A 42 4.24 1.11 -8.29
CA LEU A 42 5.67 1.34 -8.54
C LEU A 42 6.36 0.15 -9.20
N MET A 43 6.04 -1.07 -8.74
CA MET A 43 6.64 -2.29 -9.28
C MET A 43 6.13 -2.59 -10.70
N ASP A 44 4.85 -2.31 -10.99
CA ASP A 44 4.27 -2.49 -12.31
C ASP A 44 4.79 -1.45 -13.32
N GLU A 45 4.98 -0.19 -12.92
CA GLU A 45 5.61 0.83 -13.78
C GLU A 45 7.02 0.42 -14.21
N LYS A 46 7.85 -0.04 -13.26
CA LYS A 46 9.20 -0.53 -13.58
C LYS A 46 9.20 -1.75 -14.51
N ARG A 47 8.19 -2.62 -14.43
CA ARG A 47 8.03 -3.76 -15.35
C ARG A 47 7.68 -3.30 -16.77
N GLN A 48 6.82 -2.30 -16.91
CA GLN A 48 6.41 -1.78 -18.22
C GLN A 48 7.56 -1.08 -18.96
N ILE A 49 8.39 -0.31 -18.24
CA ILE A 49 9.50 0.43 -18.83
C ILE A 49 10.60 -0.51 -19.37
N ASN A 50 10.69 -1.75 -18.87
CA ASN A 50 11.79 -2.65 -19.23
C ASN A 50 11.35 -4.05 -19.70
N PRO A 51 10.84 -4.19 -20.93
CA PRO A 51 10.38 -5.46 -21.47
C PRO A 51 11.50 -6.49 -21.72
N ARG A 52 12.77 -6.06 -21.80
CA ARG A 52 13.94 -6.96 -21.93
C ARG A 52 14.53 -7.40 -20.59
N MET A 53 14.09 -6.80 -19.48
CA MET A 53 14.62 -7.03 -18.13
C MET A 53 13.63 -7.79 -17.25
N LEU A 54 12.71 -8.53 -17.85
CA LEU A 54 11.77 -9.42 -17.15
C LEU A 54 12.48 -10.49 -16.31
N VAL A 55 13.75 -10.79 -16.63
CA VAL A 55 14.59 -11.76 -15.90
C VAL A 55 15.33 -11.12 -14.70
N SER A 56 15.43 -9.79 -14.62
CA SER A 56 16.21 -9.09 -13.57
C SER A 56 15.47 -7.94 -12.86
N VAL A 57 14.13 -7.91 -12.92
CA VAL A 57 13.31 -7.19 -11.91
C VAL A 57 13.54 -7.76 -10.50
N SER A 58 14.04 -9.00 -10.41
CA SER A 58 14.62 -9.58 -9.18
C SER A 58 15.84 -8.83 -8.64
N GLY A 59 16.46 -7.92 -9.42
CA GLY A 59 17.67 -7.18 -9.06
C GLY A 59 17.48 -5.69 -8.76
N SER A 60 16.44 -5.03 -9.27
CA SER A 60 16.17 -3.62 -8.94
C SER A 60 15.26 -3.52 -7.73
N SER A 61 15.86 -3.52 -6.54
CA SER A 61 15.12 -3.35 -5.28
C SER A 61 14.32 -2.05 -5.29
N PRO A 62 13.04 -2.04 -4.86
CA PRO A 62 12.26 -0.82 -4.73
C PRO A 62 12.79 0.11 -3.63
N CYS A 63 13.76 -0.34 -2.83
CA CYS A 63 14.41 0.43 -1.76
C CYS A 63 15.22 1.65 -2.22
N SER A 64 15.63 1.69 -3.48
CA SER A 64 16.29 2.87 -4.06
C SER A 64 15.30 3.86 -4.66
N ASP A 65 14.01 3.53 -4.65
CA ASP A 65 12.96 4.37 -5.20
C ASP A 65 12.57 5.47 -4.21
N LYS A 66 12.44 6.69 -4.73
CA LYS A 66 12.06 7.88 -3.93
C LYS A 66 10.57 7.83 -3.57
N ASP A 67 9.79 7.14 -4.38
CA ASP A 67 8.34 7.05 -4.21
C ASP A 67 7.93 5.85 -3.33
N LEU A 68 8.90 5.08 -2.82
CA LEU A 68 8.64 3.97 -1.92
C LEU A 68 7.94 4.48 -0.63
N PRO A 69 6.79 3.91 -0.24
CA PRO A 69 6.10 4.29 0.99
C PRO A 69 6.98 4.13 2.23
N GLU A 70 6.93 5.11 3.14
CA GLU A 70 7.76 5.14 4.35
C GLU A 70 7.57 3.90 5.24
N GLU A 71 6.35 3.36 5.28
CA GLU A 71 6.02 2.12 6.02
C GLU A 71 6.82 0.90 5.53
N LEU A 72 7.32 0.91 4.29
CA LEU A 72 8.06 -0.19 3.68
C LEU A 72 9.58 -0.04 3.78
N LEU A 73 10.09 1.12 4.22
CA LEU A 73 11.52 1.34 4.45
C LEU A 73 12.15 0.34 5.44
N PRO A 74 11.46 -0.13 6.51
CA PRO A 74 12.00 -1.17 7.37
C PRO A 74 12.26 -2.50 6.65
N VAL A 75 11.48 -2.82 5.61
CA VAL A 75 11.65 -4.03 4.79
C VAL A 75 13.02 -4.02 4.12
N CYS A 76 13.48 -2.85 3.67
CA CYS A 76 14.78 -2.68 3.00
C CYS A 76 15.99 -3.05 3.85
N LYS A 77 15.83 -3.15 5.17
CA LYS A 77 16.89 -3.54 6.10
C LYS A 77 16.96 -5.06 6.30
N ARG A 78 15.98 -5.82 5.80
CA ARG A 78 15.94 -7.28 5.93
C ARG A 78 16.62 -7.96 4.76
N GLU A 79 17.26 -9.09 5.01
CA GLU A 79 17.88 -9.91 3.95
C GLU A 79 16.84 -10.54 3.00
N ASP A 80 15.63 -10.81 3.50
CA ASP A 80 14.52 -11.38 2.74
C ASP A 80 13.65 -10.31 2.05
N ALA A 81 14.10 -9.05 2.00
CA ALA A 81 13.36 -7.93 1.40
C ALA A 81 12.81 -8.20 -0.01
N PRO A 82 13.59 -8.77 -0.96
CA PRO A 82 13.07 -9.02 -2.31
C PRO A 82 11.85 -9.95 -2.31
N LYS A 83 11.85 -10.97 -1.45
CA LYS A 83 10.74 -11.93 -1.32
C LYS A 83 9.52 -11.29 -0.65
N ILE A 84 9.74 -10.41 0.33
CA ILE A 84 8.66 -9.66 0.98
C ILE A 84 7.99 -8.74 -0.05
N PHE A 85 8.77 -7.97 -0.82
CA PHE A 85 8.22 -7.10 -1.86
C PHE A 85 7.48 -7.90 -2.94
N GLU A 86 8.00 -9.05 -3.36
CA GLU A 86 7.30 -9.94 -4.28
C GLU A 86 5.92 -10.34 -3.74
N ARG A 87 5.84 -10.83 -2.49
CA ARG A 87 4.56 -11.21 -1.84
C ARG A 87 3.58 -10.05 -1.70
N LEU A 88 4.07 -8.86 -1.32
CA LEU A 88 3.24 -7.66 -1.15
C LEU A 88 2.75 -7.10 -2.50
N SER A 89 3.49 -7.31 -3.59
CA SER A 89 3.17 -6.78 -4.93
C SER A 89 2.33 -7.70 -5.81
N MET A 90 1.93 -8.88 -5.30
CA MET A 90 1.06 -9.82 -6.02
C MET A 90 -0.32 -9.23 -6.36
#